data_AF-A0A2N0NCU0-F1
#
_entry.id   AF-A0A2N0NCU0-F1
#
_cell.length_a   1.000
_cell.length_b   1.000
_cell.length_c   1.000
_cell.angle_alpha   90.00
_cell.angle_beta   90.00
_cell.angle_gamma   90.00
#
_symmetry.space_group_name_H-M   'P 1'
#
loop_
_entity.id
_entity.type
_entity.pdbx_description
1 polymer ?
#
loop_
_entity_poly.entity_id
_entity_poly.type
_entity_poly.pdbx_seq_one_letter_code
_entity_poly.pdbx_strand_id
1 'polypeptide(L)'
;MPPLPPILTQYIVKTDVKVNKSNLKTFCKPCIDKLGEEEGHKVWFPNKKDRIIQHFKKCPNFFARTNEEKRENIFACLQPNNNTQNLVIPQKRPYKYLKFVICN
;
A
#
# COMPACT_ATOMS: atom_id res chain seq x y z
N MET A 1 -9.87 -10.75 10.32
CA MET A 1 -9.23 -9.45 9.95
C MET A 1 -10.28 -8.37 10.10
N PRO A 2 -9.94 -7.20 10.68
CA PRO A 2 -10.86 -6.07 10.71
C PRO A 2 -11.22 -5.65 9.27
N PRO A 3 -12.48 -5.27 9.00
CA PRO A 3 -12.89 -4.84 7.67
C PRO A 3 -12.09 -3.62 7.21
N LEU A 4 -11.81 -3.57 5.91
CA LEU A 4 -11.22 -2.38 5.29
C LEU A 4 -12.26 -1.26 5.22
N PRO A 5 -11.86 0.01 5.43
CA PRO A 5 -12.71 1.16 5.21
C PRO A 5 -13.36 1.11 3.82
N PRO A 6 -14.67 1.38 3.70
CA PRO A 6 -15.37 1.40 2.40
C PRO A 6 -14.70 2.34 1.39
N ILE A 7 -14.16 3.47 1.86
CA ILE A 7 -13.47 4.44 1.01
C ILE A 7 -12.25 3.84 0.30
N LEU A 8 -11.54 2.89 0.91
CA LEU A 8 -10.43 2.19 0.27
C LEU A 8 -10.91 1.18 -0.76
N THR A 9 -12.03 0.49 -0.47
CA THR A 9 -12.57 -0.55 -1.36
C THR A 9 -12.94 -0.03 -2.75
N GLN A 10 -13.15 1.27 -2.91
CA GLN A 10 -13.39 1.90 -4.20
C GLN A 10 -12.17 1.95 -5.11
N TYR A 11 -10.96 1.96 -4.53
CA TYR A 11 -9.69 2.11 -5.25
C TYR A 11 -8.86 0.83 -5.31
N ILE A 12 -9.35 -0.24 -4.70
CA ILE A 12 -8.69 -1.56 -4.71
C ILE A 12 -9.64 -2.61 -5.27
N VAL A 13 -9.07 -3.60 -5.94
CA VAL A 13 -9.79 -4.80 -6.37
C VAL A 13 -9.30 -5.95 -5.50
N LYS A 14 -10.18 -6.49 -4.66
CA LYS A 14 -9.89 -7.70 -3.90
C LYS A 14 -10.17 -8.90 -4.78
N THR A 15 -9.34 -9.93 -4.64
CA THR A 15 -9.57 -11.22 -5.31
C THR A 15 -9.53 -12.35 -4.30
N ASP A 16 -10.07 -13.50 -4.69
CA ASP A 16 -10.07 -14.71 -3.86
C ASP A 16 -8.74 -15.48 -3.93
N VAL A 17 -7.78 -14.97 -4.70
CA VAL A 17 -6.43 -15.54 -4.79
C VAL A 17 -5.71 -15.34 -3.47
N LYS A 18 -5.38 -16.44 -2.79
CA LYS A 18 -4.60 -16.40 -1.55
C LYS A 18 -3.13 -16.13 -1.86
N VAL A 19 -2.58 -15.11 -1.21
CA VAL A 19 -1.13 -14.87 -1.19
C VAL A 19 -0.50 -15.75 -0.13
N ASN A 20 -1.06 -15.73 1.09
CA ASN A 20 -0.62 -16.55 2.23
C ASN A 20 -1.85 -17.15 2.93
N LYS A 21 -1.65 -17.98 3.96
CA LYS A 21 -2.70 -18.61 4.78
C LYS A 21 -3.80 -17.65 5.24
N SER A 22 -3.48 -16.37 5.47
CA SER A 22 -4.40 -15.36 6.00
C SER A 22 -4.61 -14.15 5.11
N ASN A 23 -3.89 -14.00 4.00
CA ASN A 23 -3.92 -12.78 3.18
C ASN A 23 -4.33 -13.08 1.75
N LEU A 24 -5.26 -12.28 1.24
CA LEU A 24 -5.71 -12.31 -0.15
C LEU A 24 -4.92 -11.33 -1.01
N LYS A 25 -4.86 -11.61 -2.31
CA LYS A 25 -4.24 -10.76 -3.33
C LYS A 25 -5.18 -9.59 -3.63
N THR A 26 -4.62 -8.40 -3.62
CA THR A 26 -5.35 -7.16 -3.86
C THR A 26 -4.60 -6.34 -4.89
N PHE A 27 -5.34 -5.68 -5.78
CA PHE A 27 -4.81 -4.87 -6.87
C PHE A 27 -5.21 -3.41 -6.72
N CYS A 28 -4.42 -2.53 -7.32
CA CYS A 28 -4.73 -1.11 -7.42
C CYS A 28 -5.61 -0.85 -8.63
N LYS A 29 -6.87 -0.45 -8.42
CA LYS A 29 -7.82 -0.16 -9.50
C LYS A 29 -7.33 0.97 -10.43
N PRO A 30 -6.80 2.10 -9.93
CA PRO A 30 -6.18 3.12 -10.80
C PRO A 30 -5.02 2.61 -11.67
N CYS A 31 -4.24 1.63 -11.20
CA CYS A 31 -3.17 1.05 -12.01
C CYS A 31 -3.71 0.19 -13.14
N ILE A 32 -4.73 -0.63 -12.88
CA ILE A 32 -5.41 -1.44 -13.90
C ILE A 32 -6.03 -0.53 -14.97
N ASP A 33 -6.77 0.50 -14.55
CA ASP A 33 -7.45 1.40 -15.48
C ASP A 33 -6.46 2.18 -16.37
N LYS A 34 -5.22 2.45 -15.89
CA LYS A 34 -4.23 3.25 -16.64
C LYS A 34 -3.23 2.42 -17.43
N LEU A 35 -2.80 1.28 -16.90
CA LEU A 35 -1.80 0.40 -17.52
C LEU A 35 -2.43 -0.74 -18.33
N GLY A 36 -3.71 -1.00 -18.15
CA GLY A 36 -4.39 -2.19 -18.68
C GLY A 36 -4.37 -3.36 -17.69
N GLU A 37 -5.14 -4.40 -18.00
CA GLU A 37 -5.38 -5.53 -17.10
C GLU A 37 -4.11 -6.35 -16.84
N GLU A 38 -3.33 -6.71 -17.86
CA GLU A 38 -2.09 -7.48 -17.69
C GLU A 38 -1.05 -6.73 -16.84
N GLU A 39 -0.70 -5.51 -17.23
CA GLU A 39 0.33 -4.72 -16.53
C GLU A 39 -0.16 -4.25 -15.15
N GLY A 40 -1.44 -3.92 -15.02
CA GLY A 40 -2.06 -3.56 -13.74
C GLY A 40 -2.08 -4.73 -12.76
N HIS A 41 -2.30 -5.96 -13.23
CA HIS A 41 -2.27 -7.16 -12.39
C HIS A 41 -0.85 -7.58 -11.96
N LYS A 42 0.21 -7.08 -12.59
CA LYS A 42 1.58 -7.23 -12.06
C LYS A 42 1.76 -6.43 -10.77
N VAL A 43 1.04 -5.32 -10.62
CA VAL A 43 1.10 -4.44 -9.45
C VAL A 43 0.08 -4.90 -8.41
N TRP A 44 0.46 -5.92 -7.64
CA TRP A 44 -0.37 -6.48 -6.58
C TRP A 44 0.27 -6.34 -5.20
N PHE A 45 -0.57 -6.37 -4.17
CA PHE A 45 -0.13 -6.36 -2.78
C PHE A 45 -1.05 -7.23 -1.91
N PRO A 46 -0.56 -7.68 -0.73
CA PRO A 46 -1.41 -8.36 0.25
C PRO A 46 -2.53 -7.43 0.74
N ASN A 47 -3.71 -7.99 1.04
CA ASN A 47 -4.88 -7.30 1.61
C ASN A 47 -4.65 -6.77 3.05
N LYS A 48 -3.62 -5.94 3.26
CA LYS A 48 -3.24 -5.34 4.55
C LYS A 48 -3.26 -3.83 4.42
N LYS A 49 -3.93 -3.14 5.36
CA LYS A 49 -4.05 -1.66 5.38
C LYS A 49 -2.71 -0.98 5.15
N ASP A 50 -1.66 -1.35 5.90
CA ASP A 50 -0.33 -0.77 5.78
C ASP A 50 0.26 -0.85 4.37
N ARG A 51 0.05 -1.99 3.69
CA ARG A 51 0.59 -2.24 2.34
C ARG A 51 -0.16 -1.45 1.29
N ILE A 52 -1.48 -1.33 1.42
CA ILE A 52 -2.33 -0.50 0.57
C ILE A 52 -1.88 0.96 0.65
N ILE A 53 -1.67 1.47 1.87
CA ILE A 53 -1.22 2.86 2.10
C ILE A 53 0.16 3.09 1.49
N GLN A 54 1.10 2.17 1.74
CA GLN A 54 2.45 2.27 1.23
C GLN A 54 2.47 2.34 -0.30
N HIS A 55 1.58 1.59 -0.96
CA HIS A 55 1.40 1.67 -2.40
C HIS A 55 0.77 3.01 -2.82
N PHE A 56 -0.34 3.41 -2.21
CA PHE A 56 -1.04 4.66 -2.56
C PHE A 56 -0.16 5.89 -2.43
N LYS A 57 0.70 5.96 -1.41
CA LYS A 57 1.67 7.06 -1.24
C LYS A 57 2.69 7.19 -2.38
N LYS A 58 2.95 6.12 -3.13
CA LYS A 58 3.95 6.09 -4.21
C LYS A 58 3.33 5.91 -5.60
N CYS A 59 2.01 5.74 -5.69
CA CYS A 59 1.35 5.34 -6.93
C CYS A 59 0.92 6.55 -7.75
N PRO A 60 1.63 6.92 -8.83
CA PRO A 60 1.28 8.11 -9.62
C PRO A 60 -0.12 8.01 -10.23
N ASN A 61 -0.56 6.80 -10.60
CA ASN A 61 -1.90 6.56 -11.17
C ASN A 61 -3.02 6.81 -10.15
N PHE A 62 -2.76 6.48 -8.88
CA PHE A 62 -3.70 6.79 -7.80
C PHE A 62 -3.81 8.30 -7.58
N PHE A 63 -2.68 9.00 -7.58
CA PHE A 63 -2.68 10.47 -7.51
C PHE A 63 -3.42 11.06 -8.71
N ALA A 64 -3.11 10.68 -9.94
CA ALA A 64 -3.78 11.21 -11.13
C ALA A 64 -5.32 11.07 -11.11
N ARG A 65 -5.87 10.05 -10.43
CA ARG A 65 -7.33 9.82 -10.34
C ARG A 65 -8.00 10.53 -9.15
N THR A 66 -7.26 10.85 -8.11
CA THR A 66 -7.82 11.37 -6.85
C THR A 66 -7.49 12.84 -6.67
N ASN A 67 -8.45 13.62 -6.17
CA ASN A 67 -8.22 15.00 -5.75
C ASN A 67 -7.61 15.04 -4.35
N GLU A 68 -6.97 16.16 -4.00
CA GLU A 68 -6.32 16.36 -2.70
C GLU A 68 -7.25 16.04 -1.51
N GLU A 69 -8.46 16.61 -1.50
CA GLU A 69 -9.49 16.37 -0.47
C GLU A 69 -9.83 14.86 -0.32
N LYS A 70 -9.97 14.14 -1.44
CA LYS A 70 -10.25 12.68 -1.40
C LYS A 70 -9.08 11.91 -0.84
N ARG A 71 -7.85 12.32 -1.16
CA ARG A 71 -6.63 11.68 -0.65
C ARG A 71 -6.50 11.92 0.85
N GLU A 72 -6.73 13.14 1.32
CA GLU A 72 -6.71 13.47 2.74
C GLU A 72 -7.72 12.63 3.51
N ASN A 73 -8.95 12.51 3.01
CA ASN A 73 -9.96 11.63 3.60
C ASN A 73 -9.53 10.16 3.64
N ILE A 74 -8.92 9.65 2.57
CA ILE A 74 -8.40 8.29 2.51
C ILE A 74 -7.28 8.09 3.54
N PHE A 75 -6.34 9.03 3.67
CA PHE A 75 -5.23 8.93 4.62
C PHE A 75 -5.67 9.19 6.08
N ALA A 76 -6.65 10.05 6.31
CA ALA A 76 -7.22 10.36 7.61
C ALA A 76 -8.01 9.17 8.19
N CYS A 77 -8.81 8.49 7.36
CA CYS A 77 -9.50 7.23 7.72
C CYS A 77 -8.55 6.08 8.10
N LEU A 78 -7.24 6.28 7.93
CA LEU A 78 -6.21 5.28 8.14
C LEU A 78 -5.24 5.66 9.26
N GLN A 79 -5.38 6.85 9.85
CA GLN A 79 -4.73 7.12 11.13
C GLN A 79 -5.38 6.26 12.22
N PRO A 80 -4.61 5.63 13.11
CA PRO A 80 -5.18 5.10 14.33
C PRO A 80 -5.78 6.28 15.08
N ASN A 81 -7.07 6.22 15.42
CA ASN A 81 -7.67 7.19 16.34
C ASN A 81 -6.95 7.08 17.68
N ASN A 82 -5.88 7.84 17.83
CA ASN A 82 -5.19 8.06 19.08
C ASN A 82 -5.08 9.56 19.22
N ASN A 83 -5.89 10.10 20.12
CA ASN A 83 -5.50 11.26 20.89
C ASN A 83 -4.21 10.90 21.64
N THR A 84 -3.06 10.95 20.96
CA THR A 84 -1.73 10.77 21.54
C THR A 84 -0.74 11.41 20.57
N GLN A 85 -0.25 12.59 20.97
CA GLN A 85 0.99 13.15 20.47
C GLN A 85 2.08 12.07 20.52
N ASN A 86 2.63 11.67 19.38
CA ASN A 86 4.04 11.34 19.28
C ASN A 86 4.46 11.22 17.81
N LEU A 87 5.17 12.25 17.36
CA LEU A 87 5.88 12.32 16.11
C LEU A 87 7.06 11.33 16.16
N VAL A 88 6.81 10.04 15.93
CA VAL A 88 7.91 9.05 15.85
C VAL A 88 8.49 9.08 14.44
N ILE A 89 9.58 9.83 14.32
CA ILE A 89 10.56 9.83 13.24
C ILE A 89 10.95 8.37 12.91
N PRO A 90 11.02 7.94 11.63
CA PRO A 90 11.44 6.57 11.31
C PRO A 90 12.89 6.34 11.72
N GLN A 91 13.12 5.48 12.71
CA GLN A 91 14.46 5.02 13.04
C GLN A 91 15.03 4.21 11.86
N LYS A 92 16.14 4.71 11.30
CA LYS A 92 16.98 4.00 10.34
C LYS A 92 17.46 2.70 10.99
N ARG A 93 17.15 1.54 10.40
CA ARG A 93 17.80 0.28 10.78
C ARG A 93 19.19 0.24 10.14
N PRO A 94 20.28 -0.03 10.86
CA PRO A 94 21.55 -0.36 10.23
C PRO A 94 21.51 -1.83 9.79
N TYR A 95 21.59 -2.07 8.49
CA TYR A 95 21.76 -3.43 7.96
C TYR A 95 23.20 -3.85 8.22
N LYS A 96 23.39 -4.84 9.11
CA LYS A 96 24.66 -5.54 9.29
C LYS A 96 24.87 -6.53 8.14
N TYR A 97 26.14 -6.63 7.72
CA TYR A 97 26.76 -7.60 6.81
C TYR A 97 26.73 -7.29 5.32
N LEU A 98 27.83 -6.69 4.85
CA LEU A 98 28.37 -6.94 3.53
C LEU A 98 29.88 -7.19 3.68
N LYS A 99 30.27 -8.47 3.68
CA LYS A 99 31.65 -8.93 3.67
C LYS A 99 32.05 -9.10 2.21
N PHE A 100 32.69 -8.09 1.63
CA PHE A 100 33.33 -8.26 0.31
C PHE A 100 34.70 -8.89 0.51
N VAL A 101 34.82 -10.16 0.09
CA VAL A 101 36.09 -10.77 -0.27
C VAL A 101 36.47 -10.16 -1.61
N ILE A 102 37.57 -9.42 -1.67
CA ILE A 102 38.19 -9.04 -2.94
C ILE A 102 39.36 -10.00 -3.15
N CYS A 103 39.18 -10.93 -4.09
CA CYS A 103 40.28 -11.53 -4.83
C CYS A 103 40.55 -10.63 -6.04
N ASN A 104 41.76 -10.09 -6.11
CA ASN A 104 42.69 -10.13 -7.25
C ASN A 104 44.00 -9.49 -6.82
#